data_AF-A0A9P6PY38-F1
#
_entry.id   AF-A0A9P6PY38-F1
#
_cell.length_a   1.000
_cell.length_b   1.000
_cell.length_c   1.000
_cell.angle_alpha   90.00
_cell.angle_beta   90.00
_cell.angle_gamma   90.00
#
_symmetry.space_group_name_H-M   'P 1'
#
loop_
_entity.id
_entity.type
_entity.pdbx_description
1 polymer ?
#
loop_
_entity_poly.entity_id
_entity_poly.type
_entity_poly.pdbx_seq_one_letter_code
_entity_poly.pdbx_strand_id
1 'polypeptide(L)'
;MFFGNSIAGLVFLSRLANIVKDIFGKDASTAATIVAINGGFNLGGRLFFSSVSDRLGRKNSFFVMLLSQVIILASLPTIMEQRVYWAFLLVIWTLTACYGGGFGCIPAFLCDMFGP
;
A
#
# COMPACT_ATOMS: atom_id res chain seq x y z
N MET A 1 9.17 -4.44 11.60
CA MET A 1 8.03 -3.58 11.26
C MET A 1 8.14 -3.07 9.83
N PHE A 2 9.19 -2.33 9.45
CA PHE A 2 9.39 -1.84 8.08
C PHE A 2 9.40 -2.95 7.01
N PHE A 3 10.21 -4.00 7.18
CA PHE A 3 10.32 -5.09 6.21
C PHE A 3 8.97 -5.80 5.94
N GLY A 4 8.18 -5.99 7.00
CA GLY A 4 6.82 -6.56 6.89
C GLY A 4 5.86 -5.66 6.12
N ASN A 5 5.93 -4.34 6.33
CA ASN A 5 5.12 -3.38 5.58
C ASN A 5 5.53 -3.34 4.09
N SER A 6 6.83 -3.36 3.82
CA SER A 6 7.37 -3.25 2.46
C SER A 6 7.12 -4.51 1.61
N ILE A 7 7.26 -5.72 2.16
CA ILE A 7 7.05 -6.96 1.39
C ILE A 7 5.59 -7.09 0.96
N ALA A 8 4.65 -6.88 1.88
CA ALA A 8 3.23 -7.00 1.60
C ALA A 8 2.81 -6.06 0.46
N GLY A 9 3.25 -4.81 0.48
CA GLY A 9 3.03 -3.87 -0.61
C GLY A 9 3.56 -4.35 -1.95
N LEU A 10 4.82 -4.81 -1.98
CA LEU A 10 5.56 -5.10 -3.21
C LEU A 10 5.04 -6.37 -3.92
N VAL A 11 4.66 -7.41 -3.17
CA VAL A 11 4.11 -8.65 -3.74
C VAL A 11 2.82 -8.40 -4.50
N PHE A 12 1.90 -7.61 -3.93
CA PHE A 12 0.64 -7.29 -4.58
C PHE A 12 0.83 -6.32 -5.75
N LEU A 13 1.71 -5.31 -5.61
CA LEU A 13 2.03 -4.40 -6.70
C LEU A 13 2.56 -5.15 -7.94
N SER A 14 3.46 -6.12 -7.72
CA SER A 14 4.09 -6.91 -8.78
C SER A 14 3.09 -7.76 -9.57
N ARG A 15 2.01 -8.23 -8.94
CA ARG A 15 1.00 -9.10 -9.57
C ARG A 15 -0.32 -8.40 -9.89
N LEU A 16 -0.43 -7.11 -9.61
CA LEU A 16 -1.69 -6.36 -9.73
C LEU A 16 -2.32 -6.42 -11.13
N ALA A 17 -1.51 -6.23 -12.17
CA ALA A 17 -1.98 -6.31 -13.56
C ALA A 17 -2.53 -7.70 -13.91
N ASN A 18 -1.90 -8.75 -13.37
CA ASN A 18 -2.33 -10.14 -13.60
C ASN A 18 -3.61 -10.44 -12.82
N ILE A 19 -3.73 -9.98 -11.57
CA ILE A 19 -4.96 -10.14 -10.78
C ILE A 19 -6.16 -9.47 -11.48
N VAL A 20 -5.99 -8.26 -12.01
CA VAL A 20 -7.06 -7.54 -12.72
C VAL A 20 -7.49 -8.26 -14.01
N LYS A 21 -6.55 -8.92 -14.71
CA LYS A 21 -6.84 -9.69 -15.93
C LYS A 21 -7.45 -11.06 -15.61
N ASP A 22 -6.79 -11.83 -14.75
CA ASP A 22 -7.10 -13.25 -14.51
C ASP A 22 -8.32 -13.44 -13.60
N ILE A 23 -8.50 -12.59 -12.59
CA ILE A 23 -9.60 -12.73 -11.62
C ILE A 23 -10.85 -11.96 -12.08
N PHE A 24 -10.64 -10.74 -12.61
CA PHE A 24 -11.73 -9.82 -12.96
C PHE A 24 -12.04 -9.78 -14.47
N GLY A 25 -11.31 -10.50 -15.32
CA GLY A 25 -11.58 -10.61 -16.75
C GLY A 25 -11.49 -9.27 -17.50
N LYS A 26 -10.72 -8.32 -16.99
CA LYS A 26 -10.60 -6.98 -17.58
C LYS A 26 -9.54 -6.94 -18.67
N ASP A 27 -9.74 -6.02 -19.61
CA ASP A 27 -8.84 -5.80 -20.73
C ASP A 27 -7.45 -5.31 -20.30
N ALA A 28 -6.44 -5.57 -21.13
CA ALA A 28 -5.05 -5.21 -20.83
C ALA A 28 -4.85 -3.69 -20.66
N SER A 29 -5.60 -2.90 -21.42
CA SER A 29 -5.61 -1.43 -21.31
C SER A 29 -6.11 -0.97 -19.93
N THR A 30 -7.20 -1.55 -19.46
CA THR A 30 -7.79 -1.23 -18.15
C THR A 30 -6.84 -1.62 -17.01
N ALA A 31 -6.21 -2.80 -17.10
CA ALA A 31 -5.22 -3.23 -16.13
C ALA A 31 -4.03 -2.26 -16.05
N ALA A 32 -3.51 -1.80 -17.19
CA ALA A 32 -2.42 -0.82 -17.24
C ALA A 32 -2.81 0.52 -16.61
N THR A 33 -4.02 1.02 -16.88
CA THR A 33 -4.53 2.25 -16.26
C THR A 33 -4.61 2.14 -14.74
N ILE A 34 -5.05 1.00 -14.20
CA ILE A 34 -5.13 0.79 -12.75
C ILE A 34 -3.74 0.75 -12.13
N VAL A 35 -2.78 0.08 -12.75
CA VAL A 35 -1.38 0.09 -12.28
C VAL A 35 -0.84 1.52 -12.22
N ALA A 36 -1.11 2.33 -13.25
CA ALA A 36 -0.70 3.74 -13.29
C ALA A 36 -1.34 4.56 -12.17
N ILE A 37 -2.66 4.44 -11.97
CA ILE A 37 -3.37 5.10 -10.87
C ILE A 37 -2.80 4.66 -9.52
N ASN A 38 -2.54 3.37 -9.36
CA ASN A 38 -1.98 2.81 -8.13
C ASN A 38 -0.56 3.35 -7.86
N GLY A 39 0.25 3.59 -8.89
CA GLY A 39 1.52 4.30 -8.77
C GLY A 39 1.35 5.72 -8.23
N GLY A 40 0.29 6.43 -8.63
CA GLY A 40 -0.08 7.73 -8.07
C GLY A 40 -0.41 7.65 -6.58
N PHE A 41 -1.19 6.66 -6.15
CA PHE A 41 -1.46 6.42 -4.73
C PHE A 41 -0.20 6.03 -3.95
N ASN A 42 0.77 5.37 -4.56
CA ASN A 42 2.06 5.09 -3.91
C ASN A 42 2.83 6.37 -3.60
N LEU A 43 2.88 7.29 -4.57
CA LEU A 43 3.55 8.56 -4.42
C LEU A 43 2.80 9.49 -3.46
N GLY A 44 1.48 9.53 -3.54
CA GLY A 44 0.62 10.26 -2.60
C GLY A 44 0.77 9.73 -1.17
N GLY A 45 0.81 8.41 -1.00
CA GLY A 45 1.04 7.77 0.30
C GLY A 45 2.40 8.15 0.91
N ARG A 46 3.45 8.27 0.10
CA ARG A 46 4.78 8.73 0.56
C ARG A 46 4.70 10.12 1.21
N LEU A 47 4.05 11.07 0.52
CA LEU A 47 3.95 12.46 0.98
C LEU A 47 2.97 12.60 2.16
N PHE A 48 1.79 12.00 2.05
CA PHE A 48 0.75 12.12 3.06
C PHE A 48 1.20 11.51 4.38
N PHE A 49 1.71 10.28 4.36
CA PHE A 49 2.12 9.62 5.59
C PHE A 49 3.44 10.16 6.15
N SER A 50 4.35 10.73 5.35
CA SER A 50 5.52 11.41 5.92
C SER A 50 5.09 12.66 6.70
N SER A 51 4.18 13.47 6.16
CA SER A 51 3.64 14.64 6.85
C SER A 51 2.79 14.28 8.08
N VAL A 52 2.00 13.20 7.99
CA VAL A 52 1.22 12.71 9.14
C VAL A 52 2.13 12.12 10.22
N SER A 53 3.24 11.46 9.83
CA SER A 53 4.25 10.93 10.74
C SER A 53 4.85 11.99 11.65
N ASP A 54 5.07 13.20 11.13
CA ASP A 54 5.61 14.32 11.91
C ASP A 54 4.63 14.82 12.98
N ARG A 55 3.33 14.52 12.85
CA ARG A 55 2.28 14.94 13.81
C ARG A 55 1.84 13.84 14.77
N LEU A 56 1.81 12.58 14.32
CA LEU A 56 1.28 11.43 15.07
C LEU A 56 2.36 10.66 15.86
N GLY A 57 3.64 10.96 15.58
CA GLY A 57 4.78 10.23 16.11
C GLY A 57 5.19 9.08 15.18
N ARG A 58 6.49 8.99 14.91
CA ARG A 58 7.08 8.09 13.90
C ARG A 58 6.82 6.61 14.21
N LYS A 59 6.91 6.20 15.48
CA LYS A 59 6.68 4.81 15.91
C LYS A 59 5.21 4.38 15.77
N ASN A 60 4.26 5.26 16.11
CA ASN A 60 2.83 4.98 15.99
C ASN A 60 2.38 4.94 14.53
N SER A 61 2.95 5.81 13.68
CA SER A 61 2.62 5.83 12.25
C SER A 61 3.00 4.51 11.57
N PHE A 62 4.18 3.96 11.88
CA PHE A 62 4.57 2.62 11.42
C PHE A 62 3.65 1.52 11.92
N PHE A 63 3.16 1.62 13.17
CA PHE A 63 2.26 0.64 13.74
C PHE A 63 0.87 0.66 13.06
N VAL A 64 0.31 1.85 12.84
CA VAL A 64 -0.98 2.04 12.14
C VAL A 64 -0.91 1.49 10.72
N MET A 65 0.17 1.77 9.99
CA MET A 65 0.37 1.24 8.63
C MET A 65 0.48 -0.28 8.59
N LEU A 66 1.18 -0.86 9.56
CA LEU A 66 1.34 -2.31 9.62
C LEU A 66 0.02 -2.99 9.98
N LEU A 67 -0.73 -2.39 10.90
CA LEU A 67 -2.02 -2.92 11.35
C LEU A 67 -3.09 -2.82 10.25
N SER A 68 -3.11 -1.72 9.49
CA SER A 68 -4.01 -1.59 8.33
C SER A 68 -3.67 -2.63 7.25
N GLN A 69 -2.39 -2.91 7.00
CA GLN A 69 -1.98 -3.93 6.05
C GLN A 69 -2.36 -5.35 6.48
N VAL A 70 -2.25 -5.68 7.76
CA VAL A 70 -2.69 -6.99 8.29
C VAL A 70 -4.19 -7.18 8.05
N ILE A 71 -5.01 -6.17 8.34
CA ILE A 71 -6.46 -6.21 8.10
C ILE A 71 -6.76 -6.38 6.61
N ILE A 72 -6.06 -5.62 5.76
CA ILE A 72 -6.19 -5.71 4.32
C ILE A 72 -5.88 -7.12 3.82
N LEU A 73 -4.75 -7.70 4.23
CA LEU A 73 -4.34 -9.05 3.83
C LEU A 73 -5.32 -10.13 4.30
N ALA A 74 -5.92 -9.96 5.48
CA ALA A 74 -6.96 -10.87 5.97
C ALA A 74 -8.26 -10.78 5.15
N SER A 75 -8.63 -9.58 4.68
CA SER A 75 -9.87 -9.36 3.91
C SER A 75 -9.73 -9.66 2.40
N LEU A 76 -8.52 -9.62 1.87
CA LEU A 76 -8.22 -9.76 0.44
C LEU A 76 -8.72 -11.08 -0.19
N PRO A 77 -8.53 -12.27 0.45
CA PRO A 77 -9.02 -13.54 -0.07
C PRO A 77 -10.54 -13.54 -0.28
N THR A 78 -11.29 -13.06 0.71
CA THR A 78 -12.75 -13.01 0.66
C THR A 78 -13.25 -12.08 -0.46
N ILE A 79 -12.58 -10.94 -0.67
CA ILE A 79 -12.94 -9.99 -1.73
C ILE A 79 -12.66 -10.58 -3.12
N MET A 80 -11.56 -11.33 -3.27
CA MET A 80 -11.23 -12.01 -4.53
C MET A 80 -12.23 -13.14 -4.85
N GLU A 81 -12.64 -13.92 -3.85
CA GLU A 81 -13.66 -14.97 -4.01
C GLU A 81 -15.02 -14.39 -4.43
N GLN A 82 -15.45 -13.30 -3.80
CA GLN A 82 -16.71 -12.63 -4.12
C GLN A 82 -16.64 -11.80 -5.42
N ARG A 83 -15.46 -11.70 -6.05
CA ARG A 83 -15.20 -10.92 -7.28
C ARG A 83 -15.69 -9.47 -7.21
N VAL A 84 -15.64 -8.85 -6.03
CA VAL A 84 -16.09 -7.46 -5.83
C VAL A 84 -14.98 -6.50 -6.27
N TYR A 85 -15.04 -6.09 -7.54
CA TYR A 85 -14.00 -5.29 -8.19
C TYR A 85 -13.70 -3.95 -7.49
N TRP A 86 -14.73 -3.20 -7.08
CA TRP A 86 -14.55 -1.90 -6.42
C TRP A 86 -13.92 -2.01 -5.03
N ALA A 87 -14.28 -3.03 -4.27
CA ALA A 87 -13.68 -3.30 -2.96
C ALA A 87 -12.19 -3.67 -3.11
N PHE A 88 -11.85 -4.48 -4.11
CA PHE A 88 -10.46 -4.82 -4.41
C PHE A 88 -9.61 -3.58 -4.70
N LEU A 89 -10.11 -2.65 -5.52
CA LEU A 89 -9.39 -1.42 -5.85
C LEU A 89 -9.13 -0.54 -4.64
N LEU A 90 -10.14 -0.31 -3.79
CA LEU A 90 -9.98 0.48 -2.58
C LEU A 90 -8.93 -0.11 -1.63
N VAL A 91 -8.98 -1.43 -1.45
CA VAL A 91 -8.06 -2.17 -0.58
C VAL A 91 -6.63 -2.10 -1.13
N ILE A 92 -6.45 -2.24 -2.44
CA ILE A 92 -5.14 -2.14 -3.10
C ILE A 92 -4.57 -0.73 -3.08
N TRP A 93 -5.39 0.30 -3.30
CA TRP A 93 -4.93 1.69 -3.22
C TRP A 93 -4.50 2.05 -1.79
N THR A 94 -5.26 1.58 -0.79
CA THR A 94 -4.92 1.76 0.63
C THR A 94 -3.62 1.03 0.97
N LEU A 95 -3.48 -0.23 0.54
CA LEU A 95 -2.26 -1.02 0.74
C LEU A 95 -1.04 -0.36 0.10
N THR A 96 -1.20 0.16 -1.11
CA THR A 96 -0.13 0.85 -1.86
C THR A 96 0.23 2.20 -1.24
N ALA A 97 -0.74 2.92 -0.67
CA ALA A 97 -0.50 4.15 0.08
C ALA A 97 0.25 3.88 1.39
N CYS A 98 -0.12 2.83 2.14
CA CYS A 98 0.59 2.40 3.34
C CYS A 98 2.01 1.91 3.05
N TYR A 99 2.18 1.17 1.94
CA TYR A 99 3.50 0.78 1.42
C TYR A 99 4.35 2.00 1.10
N GLY A 100 3.80 2.98 0.35
CA GLY A 100 4.49 4.22 0.01
C GLY A 100 4.92 5.01 1.24
N GLY A 101 4.01 5.22 2.18
CA GLY A 101 4.31 5.94 3.40
C GLY A 101 5.40 5.29 4.26
N GLY A 102 5.48 3.95 4.26
CA GLY A 102 6.57 3.22 4.93
C GLY A 102 7.94 3.62 4.41
N PHE A 103 8.08 3.87 3.10
CA PHE A 103 9.31 4.40 2.49
C PHE A 103 9.53 5.89 2.78
N GLY A 104 8.45 6.69 2.79
CA GLY A 104 8.52 8.12 3.08
C GLY A 104 8.99 8.43 4.51
N CYS A 105 8.69 7.55 5.47
CA CYS A 105 9.04 7.75 6.87
C CYS A 105 10.47 7.27 7.24
N ILE A 106 11.19 6.58 6.34
CA ILE A 106 12.54 6.03 6.64
C ILE A 106 13.57 7.13 6.91
N PRO A 107 13.73 8.16 6.06
CA PRO A 107 14.81 9.15 6.26
C PRO A 107 14.60 9.92 7.56
N ALA A 108 13.33 10.25 7.85
CA ALA A 108 12.90 10.84 9.10
C ALA A 108 13.27 9.93 10.29
N PHE A 109 12.83 8.67 10.28
CA PHE A 109 13.12 7.72 11.35
C PHE A 109 14.62 7.48 11.58
N LEU A 110 15.43 7.42 10.52
CA LEU A 110 16.88 7.31 10.62
C LEU A 110 17.53 8.58 11.20
N CYS A 111 17.01 9.76 10.86
CA CYS A 111 17.48 11.02 11.42
C CYS A 111 17.22 11.12 12.94
N ASP A 112 16.11 10.56 13.45
CA ASP A 112 15.90 10.51 14.92
C ASP A 112 16.83 9.54 15.64
N MET A 113 17.21 8.44 15.00
CA MET A 113 18.02 7.40 15.65
C MET A 113 19.53 7.66 15.54
N PHE A 114 19.97 8.24 14.42
CA PHE A 114 21.38 8.40 14.06
C PHE A 114 21.73 9.81 13.59
N GLY A 115 20.79 10.75 13.66
CA GLY A 115 21.07 12.16 13.44
C GLY A 115 21.93 12.74 14.58
N PRO A 116 22.54 13.92 14.35
CA PRO A 116 23.40 14.58 15.34
C PRO A 116 22.70 14.86 16.66
#